data_AF-A0A9Q8QXC9-F1
#
_entry.id   AF-A0A9Q8QXC9-F1
#
_cell.length_a   1.000
_cell.length_b   1.000
_cell.length_c   1.000
_cell.angle_alpha   90.00
_cell.angle_beta   90.00
_cell.angle_gamma   90.00
#
_symmetry.space_group_name_H-M   'P 1'
#
loop_
_entity.id
_entity.type
_entity.pdbx_description
1 polymer ?
#
loop_
_entity_poly.entity_id
_entity_poly.type
_entity_poly.pdbx_seq_one_letter_code
_entity_poly.pdbx_strand_id
1 'polypeptide(L)'
;MSISDEQLEQWGEAAERGDYGGGRGPVTRGPIYPVDTVNDSSVSFGFDGDMLALCDAKVKKLGIKRDDLLRHAMVRELVEA
;
A
#
# COMPACT_ATOMS: atom_id res chain seq x y z
N MET A 1 -15.61 15.67 2.09
CA MET A 1 -16.26 15.12 0.88
C MET A 1 -16.21 13.61 1.05
N SER A 2 -17.34 12.97 1.36
CA SER A 2 -17.41 11.53 1.59
C SER A 2 -17.61 10.83 0.25
N ILE A 3 -16.71 9.90 -0.08
CA ILE A 3 -16.82 9.03 -1.24
C ILE A 3 -17.96 8.05 -0.95
N SER A 4 -18.92 7.90 -1.88
CA SER A 4 -20.00 6.91 -1.73
C SER A 4 -19.54 5.52 -2.17
N ASP A 5 -20.21 4.49 -1.68
CA ASP A 5 -19.91 3.10 -2.05
C ASP A 5 -20.08 2.86 -3.55
N GLU A 6 -21.00 3.58 -4.21
CA GLU A 6 -21.19 3.50 -5.67
C GLU A 6 -19.98 4.06 -6.43
N GLN A 7 -19.32 5.07 -5.88
CA GLN A 7 -18.10 5.62 -6.50
C GLN A 7 -16.93 4.64 -6.39
N LEU A 8 -16.86 3.88 -5.29
CA LEU A 8 -15.85 2.83 -5.12
C LEU A 8 -16.07 1.67 -6.08
N GLU A 9 -17.33 1.23 -6.24
CA GLU A 9 -17.70 0.18 -7.18
C GLU A 9 -17.37 0.57 -8.62
N GLN A 10 -17.69 1.81 -9.00
CA GLN A 10 -17.39 2.35 -10.33
C GLN A 10 -15.89 2.39 -10.65
N TRP A 11 -15.05 2.72 -9.67
CA TRP A 11 -13.59 2.70 -9.84
C TRP A 11 -13.02 1.28 -9.90
N GLY A 12 -13.61 0.35 -9.13
CA GLY A 12 -13.26 -1.07 -9.21
C GLY A 12 -13.50 -1.63 -10.61
N GLU A 13 -14.69 -1.37 -11.16
CA GLU A 13 -15.04 -1.82 -12.52
C GLU A 13 -14.15 -1.21 -13.61
N ALA A 14 -13.78 0.07 -13.46
CA ALA A 14 -12.88 0.76 -14.40
C ALA A 14 -11.45 0.20 -14.33
N ALA A 15 -10.99 -0.20 -13.15
CA ALA A 15 -9.68 -0.83 -12.96
C ALA A 15 -9.63 -2.22 -13.59
N GLU A 16 -10.67 -3.03 -13.40
CA GLU A 16 -10.77 -4.36 -14.01
C GLU A 16 -10.84 -4.31 -15.54
N ARG A 17 -11.45 -3.25 -16.08
CA ARG A 17 -11.54 -3.00 -17.53
C ARG A 17 -10.23 -2.50 -18.14
N GLY A 18 -9.27 -2.10 -17.30
CA GLY A 18 -7.99 -1.56 -17.72
C GLY A 18 -8.05 -0.11 -18.20
N ASP A 19 -9.12 0.63 -17.86
CA ASP A 19 -9.36 2.01 -18.32
C ASP A 19 -8.30 3.00 -17.79
N TYR A 20 -7.56 2.63 -16.73
CA TYR A 20 -6.46 3.44 -16.19
C TYR A 20 -5.13 3.29 -16.95
N GLY A 21 -5.08 2.48 -18.01
CA GLY A 21 -3.96 2.51 -18.95
C GLY A 21 -2.59 2.27 -18.30
N GLY A 22 -2.44 1.16 -17.57
CA GLY A 22 -1.16 0.78 -16.95
C GLY A 22 -0.99 -0.73 -16.94
N GLY A 23 -0.06 -1.25 -17.75
CA GLY A 23 0.43 -2.61 -17.52
C GLY A 23 1.15 -2.66 -16.17
N ARG A 24 1.08 -3.79 -15.45
CA ARG A 24 1.83 -3.99 -14.19
C ARG A 24 3.29 -3.58 -14.39
N GLY A 25 3.66 -2.42 -13.84
CA GLY A 25 5.02 -1.89 -13.93
C GLY A 25 6.02 -2.85 -13.27
N PRO A 26 7.28 -2.86 -13.71
CA PRO A 26 8.31 -3.69 -13.10
C PRO A 26 8.44 -3.34 -11.60
N VAL A 27 8.32 -4.35 -10.74
CA VAL A 27 8.54 -4.20 -9.30
C VAL A 27 10.02 -3.95 -9.06
N THR A 28 10.41 -2.69 -8.91
CA THR A 28 11.78 -2.31 -8.56
C THR A 28 11.97 -2.37 -7.04
N ARG A 29 13.05 -3.02 -6.59
CA ARG A 29 13.46 -3.04 -5.17
C ARG A 29 14.31 -1.80 -4.90
N GLY A 30 13.66 -0.70 -4.52
CA GLY A 30 14.34 0.50 -4.02
C GLY A 30 14.67 0.43 -2.52
N PRO A 31 15.62 1.25 -2.03
CA PRO A 31 15.87 1.42 -0.60
C PRO A 31 14.65 2.05 0.10
N ILE A 32 14.34 1.55 1.30
CA ILE A 32 13.26 2.06 2.15
C ILE A 32 13.79 3.25 2.95
N TYR A 33 13.21 4.43 2.75
CA TYR A 33 13.56 5.63 3.51
C TYR A 33 12.61 5.81 4.70
N PRO A 34 13.12 6.17 5.89
CA PRO A 34 12.28 6.55 7.02
C PRO A 34 11.54 7.86 6.69
N VAL A 35 10.23 7.89 6.96
CA VAL A 35 9.37 9.05 6.72
C VAL A 35 9.05 9.72 8.06
N ASP A 36 9.30 11.02 8.17
CA ASP A 36 9.02 11.83 9.36
C ASP A 36 7.55 11.74 9.82
N THR A 37 7.33 11.66 11.14
CA THR A 37 6.02 11.44 11.78
C THR A 37 5.19 12.70 11.97
N VAL A 38 5.28 13.70 11.09
CA VAL A 38 4.59 14.99 11.25
C VAL A 38 3.11 14.88 10.83
N ASN A 39 2.34 14.09 11.58
CA ASN A 39 0.88 14.07 11.78
C ASN A 39 0.47 12.64 12.19
N ASP A 40 0.16 12.42 13.47
CA ASP A 40 -0.30 11.13 14.02
C ASP A 40 -1.75 10.82 13.61
N SER A 41 -1.99 10.69 12.31
CA SER A 41 -3.20 10.03 11.80
C SER A 41 -2.93 8.53 11.80
N SER A 42 -3.49 7.82 12.77
CA SER A 42 -3.43 6.35 12.80
C SER A 42 -4.57 5.76 11.97
N VAL A 43 -4.24 4.76 11.16
CA VAL A 43 -5.21 4.01 10.35
C VAL A 43 -5.03 2.54 10.68
N SER A 44 -6.14 1.84 10.93
CA SER A 44 -6.15 0.40 11.18
C SER A 44 -6.60 -0.35 9.93
N PHE A 45 -5.94 -1.45 9.61
CA PHE A 45 -6.25 -2.28 8.45
C PHE A 45 -6.41 -3.73 8.89
N GLY A 46 -7.37 -4.43 8.29
CA GLY A 46 -7.45 -5.88 8.37
C GLY A 46 -6.47 -6.52 7.40
N PHE A 47 -5.74 -7.54 7.87
CA PHE A 47 -4.89 -8.37 7.03
C PHE A 47 -5.38 -9.81 7.09
N ASP A 48 -5.29 -10.50 5.95
CA ASP A 48 -5.30 -11.95 5.93
C ASP A 48 -4.08 -12.51 6.70
N GLY A 49 -4.25 -13.67 7.33
CA GLY A 49 -3.20 -14.29 8.17
C GLY A 49 -1.93 -14.60 7.40
N ASP A 50 -2.04 -15.04 6.14
CA ASP A 50 -0.87 -15.38 5.31
C ASP A 50 -0.13 -14.11 4.89
N MET A 51 -0.87 -13.03 4.60
CA MET A 51 -0.29 -11.73 4.29
C MET A 51 0.47 -11.14 5.48
N LEU A 52 -0.07 -11.30 6.70
CA LEU A 52 0.62 -10.88 7.92
C LEU A 52 1.93 -11.66 8.12
N ALA A 53 1.92 -12.97 7.88
CA ALA A 53 3.11 -13.81 7.97
C ALA A 53 4.19 -13.40 6.96
N LEU A 54 3.80 -13.02 5.73
CA LEU A 54 4.72 -12.49 4.73
C LEU A 54 5.33 -11.15 5.14
N CYS A 55 4.52 -10.25 5.71
CA CYS A 55 4.99 -8.99 6.28
C CYS A 55 6.03 -9.25 7.38
N ASP A 56 5.74 -10.15 8.31
CA ASP A 56 6.62 -10.46 9.43
C ASP A 56 7.95 -11.07 8.99
N ALA A 57 7.92 -11.98 8.01
CA ALA A 57 9.14 -12.52 7.41
C ALA A 57 9.99 -11.42 6.77
N LYS A 58 9.36 -10.46 6.09
CA LYS A 58 10.04 -9.35 5.41
C LYS A 58 10.62 -8.33 6.38
N VAL A 59 9.87 -7.97 7.43
CA VAL A 59 10.31 -7.12 8.55
C VAL A 59 11.53 -7.73 9.23
N LYS A 60 11.48 -9.03 9.56
CA LYS A 60 12.61 -9.75 10.17
C LYS A 60 13.84 -9.78 9.27
N LYS A 61 13.66 -9.99 7.97
CA LYS A 61 14.76 -10.00 6.99
C LYS A 61 15.44 -8.64 6.84
N LEU A 62 14.66 -7.56 6.90
CA LEU A 62 15.15 -6.20 6.67
C LEU A 62 15.58 -5.49 7.96
N GLY A 63 15.22 -6.01 9.14
CA GLY A 63 15.56 -5.41 10.43
C GLY A 63 14.85 -4.07 10.68
N ILE A 64 13.69 -3.86 10.05
CA ILE A 64 12.87 -2.64 10.18
C ILE A 64 11.62 -2.91 11.02
N LYS A 65 10.79 -1.90 11.30
CA LYS A 65 9.48 -2.11 11.92
C LYS A 65 8.42 -2.43 10.87
N ARG A 66 7.33 -3.09 11.30
CA ARG A 66 6.17 -3.35 10.44
C ARG A 66 5.56 -2.06 9.90
N ASP A 67 5.46 -1.04 10.74
CA ASP A 67 4.97 0.29 10.35
C ASP A 67 5.81 0.92 9.25
N ASP A 68 7.14 0.80 9.30
CA ASP A 68 8.03 1.33 8.27
C ASP A 68 7.80 0.61 6.93
N LEU A 69 7.62 -0.71 6.97
CA LEU A 69 7.31 -1.52 5.79
C LEU A 69 5.96 -1.11 5.18
N LEU A 70 4.93 -0.98 6.01
CA LEU A 70 3.58 -0.61 5.57
C LEU A 70 3.54 0.82 5.04
N ARG A 71 4.16 1.77 5.73
CA ARG A 71 4.26 3.15 5.28
C ARG A 71 5.01 3.24 3.96
N HIS A 72 6.11 2.50 3.81
CA HIS A 72 6.83 2.45 2.53
C HIS A 72 5.97 1.88 1.40
N ALA A 73 5.24 0.79 1.66
CA ALA A 73 4.31 0.23 0.68
C ALA A 73 3.21 1.24 0.31
N MET A 74 2.61 1.92 1.29
CA MET A 74 1.58 2.94 1.03
C MET A 74 2.13 4.13 0.24
N VAL A 75 3.30 4.65 0.60
CA VAL A 75 3.94 5.75 -0.14
C VAL A 75 4.24 5.33 -1.56
N ARG A 76 4.77 4.13 -1.76
CA ARG A 76 5.04 3.60 -3.10
C ARG A 76 3.77 3.55 -3.95
N GLU A 77 2.69 2.97 -3.43
CA GLU A 77 1.44 2.84 -4.17
C GLU A 77 0.69 4.17 -4.35
N LEU A 78 0.81 5.13 -3.44
CA LEU A 78 0.11 6.42 -3.50
C LEU A 78 0.88 7.52 -4.26
N VAL A 79 2.21 7.44 -4.32
CA VAL A 79 3.07 8.43 -5.00
C VAL A 79 3.43 8.00 -6.42
N GLU A 80 3.46 6.69 -6.70
CA GLU A 80 3.73 6.14 -8.04
C GLU A 80 2.45 5.82 -8.84
N ALA A 81 1.26 6.13 -8.30
CA ALA A 81 -0.04 6.06 -9.00
C ALA A 81 -0.44 7.42 -9.58
#